data_AF-A0A7J2U2R5-F1
#
_entry.id   AF-A0A7J2U2R5-F1
#
_cell.length_a   1.000
_cell.length_b   1.000
_cell.length_c   1.000
_cell.angle_alpha   90.00
_cell.angle_beta   90.00
_cell.angle_gamma   90.00
#
_symmetry.space_group_name_H-M   'P 1'
#
loop_
_entity.id
_entity.type
_entity.pdbx_description
1 polymer ?
#
loop_
_entity_poly.entity_id
_entity_poly.type
_entity_poly.pdbx_seq_one_letter_code
_entity_poly.pdbx_strand_id
1 'polypeptide(L)'
;MAKRRSKWRRTTVIMKKLAQEAKKARAYQSIQQCPVCGDPHGLSITIKLDKEGGKKQAYVRCSSCKFEYTFDSIPVIADEFWVYSKLLDMMHSSAVSKPVSEDKAEEEKIASSREKASEEARELHEEEKLPEFEIVEEE
;
A
#
# COMPACT_ATOMS: atom_id res chain seq x y z
N MET A 1 5.63 39.14 -42.87
CA MET A 1 5.67 39.36 -41.39
C MET A 1 5.44 38.05 -40.63
N ALA A 2 6.45 37.20 -40.39
CA ALA A 2 6.25 35.85 -39.81
C ALA A 2 6.98 35.59 -38.47
N LYS A 3 7.68 36.58 -37.89
CA LYS A 3 8.60 36.37 -36.75
C LYS A 3 7.95 36.37 -35.35
N ARG A 4 6.63 36.62 -35.21
CA ARG A 4 5.98 36.75 -33.88
C ARG A 4 5.52 35.42 -33.24
N ARG A 5 5.43 34.32 -33.99
CA ARG A 5 4.92 33.03 -33.49
C ARG A 5 5.97 32.17 -32.74
N SER A 6 7.26 32.50 -32.80
CA SER A 6 8.33 31.67 -32.22
C SER A 6 8.51 31.83 -30.70
N LYS A 7 8.16 33.00 -30.13
CA LYS A 7 8.32 33.25 -28.68
C LYS A 7 7.35 32.42 -27.83
N TRP A 8 6.10 32.24 -28.28
CA TRP A 8 5.07 31.46 -27.56
C TRP A 8 5.35 29.95 -27.52
N ARG A 9 5.97 29.38 -28.55
CA ARG A 9 6.37 27.97 -28.53
C ARG A 9 7.51 27.70 -27.54
N ARG A 10 8.41 28.66 -27.34
CA ARG A 10 9.51 28.53 -26.37
C ARG A 10 8.99 28.58 -24.92
N THR A 11 8.06 29.50 -24.62
CA THR A 11 7.49 29.61 -23.26
C THR A 11 6.63 28.40 -22.89
N THR A 12 5.85 27.86 -23.83
CA THR A 12 5.02 26.67 -23.56
C THR A 12 5.85 25.41 -23.31
N VAL A 13 6.99 25.25 -23.98
CA VAL A 13 7.93 24.15 -23.70
C VAL A 13 8.55 24.28 -22.32
N ILE A 14 8.94 25.50 -21.90
CA ILE A 14 9.47 25.75 -20.56
C ILE A 14 8.39 25.48 -19.49
N MET A 15 7.17 25.99 -19.68
CA MET A 15 6.04 25.74 -18.79
C MET A 15 5.70 24.25 -18.67
N LYS A 16 5.78 23.49 -19.77
CA LYS A 16 5.59 22.03 -19.73
C LYS A 16 6.66 21.33 -18.89
N LYS A 17 7.94 21.74 -19.00
CA LYS A 17 9.02 21.19 -18.17
C LYS A 17 8.82 21.51 -16.70
N LEU A 18 8.52 22.77 -16.36
CA LEU A 18 8.21 23.19 -14.98
C LEU A 18 7.03 22.42 -14.40
N ALA A 19 5.96 22.26 -15.17
CA ALA A 19 4.80 21.48 -14.73
C ALA A 19 5.14 19.99 -14.53
N GLN A 20 6.02 19.42 -15.34
CA GLN A 20 6.50 18.05 -15.16
C GLN A 20 7.36 17.91 -13.89
N GLU A 21 8.25 18.86 -13.61
CA GLU A 21 9.06 18.88 -12.39
C GLU A 21 8.19 19.03 -11.14
N ALA A 22 7.20 19.94 -11.17
CA ALA A 22 6.24 20.10 -10.08
C ALA A 22 5.43 18.81 -9.82
N LYS A 23 5.03 18.10 -10.88
CA LYS A 23 4.35 16.79 -10.74
C LYS A 23 5.25 15.74 -10.10
N LYS A 24 6.54 15.69 -10.48
CA LYS A 24 7.51 14.77 -9.88
C LYS A 24 7.73 15.08 -8.40
N ALA A 25 7.89 16.36 -8.04
CA ALA A 25 8.08 16.79 -6.65
C ALA A 25 6.90 16.38 -5.75
N ARG A 26 5.66 16.52 -6.26
CA ARG A 26 4.45 16.07 -5.53
C ARG A 26 4.43 14.56 -5.29
N ALA A 27 4.87 13.77 -6.26
CA ALA A 27 4.97 12.32 -6.09
C ALA A 27 5.97 11.92 -5.00
N TYR A 28 7.13 12.60 -4.91
CA TYR A 28 8.08 12.38 -3.83
C TYR A 28 7.52 12.78 -2.45
N GLN A 29 6.78 13.90 -2.37
CA GLN A 29 6.13 14.32 -1.12
C GLN A 29 5.05 13.33 -0.67
N SER A 30 4.32 12.69 -1.58
CA SER A 30 3.31 11.68 -1.20
C SER A 30 3.91 10.41 -0.56
N ILE A 31 5.21 10.15 -0.75
CA ILE A 31 5.90 9.01 -0.11
C ILE A 31 6.16 9.28 1.39
N GLN A 32 6.12 10.55 1.82
CA GLN A 32 6.45 10.92 3.20
C GLN A 32 5.27 10.79 4.18
N GLN A 33 4.10 10.36 3.70
CA GLN A 33 2.96 10.15 4.57
C GLN A 33 3.09 8.85 5.36
N CYS A 34 2.98 8.93 6.68
CA CYS A 34 2.99 7.74 7.52
C CYS A 34 1.69 6.95 7.34
N PRO A 35 1.73 5.65 7.01
CA PRO A 35 0.52 4.84 6.87
C PRO A 35 -0.18 4.54 8.21
N VAL A 36 0.50 4.75 9.35
CA VAL A 36 -0.03 4.47 10.69
C VAL A 36 -0.81 5.67 11.25
N CYS A 37 -0.21 6.87 11.23
CA CYS A 37 -0.82 8.08 11.81
C CYS A 37 -1.32 9.09 10.78
N GLY A 38 -1.00 8.91 9.49
CA GLY A 38 -1.46 9.80 8.42
C GLY A 38 -0.66 11.11 8.28
N ASP A 39 0.39 11.33 9.08
CA ASP A 39 1.18 12.56 9.00
C ASP A 39 2.01 12.64 7.71
N PRO A 40 1.87 13.71 6.90
CA PRO A 40 2.46 13.81 5.56
C PRO A 40 3.97 14.02 5.54
N HIS A 41 4.57 14.44 6.65
CA HIS A 41 6.02 14.68 6.78
C HIS A 41 6.64 13.91 7.95
N GLY A 42 5.89 12.98 8.53
CA GLY A 42 6.34 12.22 9.68
C GLY A 42 7.28 11.08 9.33
N LEU A 43 7.24 10.58 8.08
CA LEU A 43 7.97 9.38 7.68
C LEU A 43 9.36 9.72 7.12
N SER A 44 10.38 9.06 7.67
CA SER A 44 11.76 9.10 7.20
C SER A 44 12.22 7.70 6.80
N ILE A 45 12.82 7.58 5.62
CA ILE A 45 13.34 6.32 5.08
C ILE A 45 14.83 6.53 4.83
N THR A 46 15.67 5.72 5.47
CA THR A 46 17.13 5.78 5.31
C THR A 46 17.62 4.44 4.78
N ILE A 47 18.20 4.43 3.58
CA ILE A 47 18.77 3.22 2.97
C ILE A 47 20.28 3.23 3.19
N LYS A 48 20.79 2.23 3.90
CA LYS A 48 22.23 2.00 4.11
C LYS A 48 22.69 0.82 3.27
N LEU A 49 23.84 0.97 2.64
CA LEU A 49 24.54 -0.09 1.90
C LEU A 49 25.55 -0.73 2.84
N ASP A 50 25.39 -2.01 3.14
CA ASP A 50 26.43 -2.76 3.82
C ASP A 50 27.54 -3.08 2.84
N LYS A 51 28.69 -2.44 3.06
CA LYS A 51 29.88 -2.55 2.19
C LYS A 51 30.45 -3.96 2.15
N GLU A 52 30.18 -4.77 3.16
CA GLU A 52 30.75 -6.11 3.32
C GLU A 52 29.83 -7.21 2.75
N GLY A 53 28.51 -7.03 2.82
CA GLY A 53 27.53 -8.04 2.43
C GLY A 53 26.90 -7.85 1.06
N GLY A 54 27.14 -6.71 0.38
CA GLY A 54 26.47 -6.35 -0.87
C GLY A 54 24.95 -6.18 -0.74
N LYS A 55 24.42 -6.22 0.49
CA LYS A 55 23.01 -6.10 0.82
C LYS A 55 22.70 -4.67 1.23
N LYS A 56 21.52 -4.18 0.85
CA LYS A 56 20.97 -2.93 1.37
C LYS A 56 20.08 -3.22 2.58
N GLN A 57 20.16 -2.36 3.58
CA GLN A 57 19.21 -2.29 4.68
C GLN A 57 18.46 -0.97 4.61
N ALA A 58 17.14 -0.98 4.84
CA ALA A 58 16.37 0.26 4.96
C ALA A 58 15.79 0.37 6.37
N TYR A 59 15.97 1.55 6.93
CA TYR A 59 15.44 1.96 8.22
C TYR A 59 14.29 2.93 7.97
N VAL A 60 13.08 2.55 8.37
CA VAL A 60 11.89 3.37 8.27
C VAL A 60 11.51 3.83 9.67
N ARG A 61 11.36 5.14 9.85
CA ARG A 61 11.00 5.73 11.13
C ARG A 61 9.99 6.85 10.97
N CYS A 62 8.95 6.85 11.80
CA CYS A 62 8.02 7.95 11.94
C CYS A 62 8.32 8.81 13.17
N SER A 63 8.45 10.12 13.00
CA SER A 63 8.68 11.06 14.11
C SER A 63 7.43 11.29 14.99
N SER A 64 6.23 11.19 14.41
CA SER A 64 4.98 11.47 15.14
C SER A 64 4.49 10.28 15.98
N CYS A 65 4.32 9.11 15.37
CA CYS A 65 3.80 7.92 16.05
C CYS A 65 4.87 6.98 16.58
N LYS A 66 6.16 7.32 16.40
CA LYS A 66 7.32 6.50 16.80
C LYS A 66 7.33 5.09 16.20
N PHE A 67 6.64 4.90 15.08
CA PHE A 67 6.72 3.67 14.31
C PHE A 67 8.15 3.49 13.78
N GLU A 68 8.74 2.33 14.02
CA GLU A 68 10.08 1.97 13.58
C GLU A 68 10.03 0.59 12.94
N TYR A 69 10.59 0.47 11.75
CA TYR A 69 10.65 -0.79 11.02
C TYR A 69 11.93 -0.89 10.21
N THR A 70 12.55 -2.06 10.21
CA THR A 70 13.80 -2.33 9.50
C THR A 70 13.59 -3.43 8.47
N PHE A 71 13.97 -3.12 7.23
CA PHE A 71 13.99 -4.08 6.15
C PHE A 71 15.42 -4.56 5.94
N ASP A 72 15.65 -5.84 6.20
CA ASP A 72 16.90 -6.51 5.92
C ASP A 72 16.94 -7.03 4.49
N SER A 73 18.14 -7.05 3.88
CA SER A 73 18.40 -7.75 2.61
C SER A 73 17.60 -7.23 1.40
N ILE A 74 17.52 -5.91 1.24
CA ILE A 74 16.80 -5.26 0.15
C ILE A 74 17.60 -5.37 -1.16
N PRO A 75 16.94 -5.52 -2.33
CA PRO A 75 17.61 -5.48 -3.63
C PRO A 75 18.42 -4.19 -3.83
N VAL A 76 19.56 -4.30 -4.54
CA VAL A 76 20.44 -3.16 -4.82
C VAL A 76 19.74 -2.06 -5.64
N ILE A 77 18.72 -2.41 -6.42
CA ILE A 77 17.95 -1.48 -7.26
C ILE A 77 16.83 -0.79 -6.46
N ALA A 78 16.58 -1.19 -5.22
CA ALA A 78 15.49 -0.60 -4.44
C ALA A 78 15.79 0.85 -4.06
N ASP A 79 14.78 1.67 -4.31
CA ASP A 79 14.68 3.08 -3.94
C ASP A 79 13.67 3.26 -2.79
N GLU A 80 13.58 4.47 -2.24
CA GLU A 80 12.65 4.82 -1.16
C GLU A 80 11.19 4.47 -1.49
N PHE A 81 10.77 4.66 -2.75
CA PHE A 81 9.43 4.29 -3.21
C PHE A 81 9.16 2.78 -3.10
N TRP A 82 10.16 1.96 -3.44
CA TRP A 82 10.03 0.51 -3.33
C TRP A 82 9.85 0.10 -1.87
N VAL A 83 10.66 0.67 -0.97
CA VAL A 83 10.56 0.42 0.48
C VAL A 83 9.19 0.85 1.00
N TYR A 84 8.70 2.01 0.58
CA TYR A 84 7.37 2.48 0.97
C TYR A 84 6.25 1.59 0.45
N SER A 85 6.30 1.16 -0.82
CA SER A 85 5.31 0.21 -1.36
C SER A 85 5.31 -1.11 -0.60
N LYS A 86 6.48 -1.62 -0.22
CA LYS A 86 6.58 -2.83 0.60
C LYS A 86 6.08 -2.64 2.01
N LEU A 87 6.27 -1.47 2.59
CA LEU A 87 5.67 -1.13 3.87
C LEU A 87 4.14 -1.12 3.78
N LEU A 88 3.55 -0.52 2.73
CA LEU A 88 2.10 -0.55 2.52
C LEU A 88 1.59 -1.98 2.32
N ASP A 89 2.24 -2.75 1.45
CA ASP A 89 1.90 -4.16 1.25
C ASP A 89 1.91 -4.90 2.60
N MET A 90 2.93 -4.69 3.44
CA MET A 90 2.99 -5.28 4.76
C MET A 90 1.82 -4.83 5.64
N MET A 91 1.56 -3.54 5.77
CA MET A 91 0.46 -3.04 6.60
C MET A 91 -0.92 -3.56 6.16
N HIS A 92 -1.10 -3.83 4.88
CA HIS A 92 -2.35 -4.36 4.33
C HIS A 92 -2.45 -5.90 4.38
N SER A 93 -1.35 -6.59 4.11
CA SER A 93 -1.28 -8.06 4.03
C SER A 93 -1.15 -8.68 5.41
N SER A 94 -0.57 -7.93 6.33
CA SER A 94 -0.33 -8.37 7.69
C SER A 94 -1.41 -7.77 8.59
N ALA A 95 -2.24 -8.64 9.16
CA ALA A 95 -2.84 -8.37 10.45
C ALA A 95 -1.75 -8.39 11.56
N VAL A 96 -0.59 -7.77 11.31
CA VAL A 96 0.52 -7.72 12.26
C VAL A 96 0.33 -6.49 13.12
N SER A 97 -0.22 -6.80 14.29
CA SER A 97 0.09 -6.22 15.59
C SER A 97 0.75 -4.84 15.53
N LYS A 98 -0.04 -3.86 15.96
CA LYS A 98 0.44 -2.60 16.56
C LYS A 98 1.75 -2.82 17.34
N PRO A 99 2.68 -1.86 17.31
CA PRO A 99 3.93 -1.98 18.04
C PRO A 99 3.66 -2.34 19.50
N VAL A 100 4.48 -3.25 20.01
CA VAL A 100 4.54 -3.74 21.39
C VAL A 100 4.31 -2.60 22.38
N SER A 101 3.06 -2.45 22.82
CA SER A 101 2.81 -2.11 24.21
C SER A 101 3.03 -3.40 24.97
N GLU A 102 3.97 -3.37 25.92
CA GLU A 102 4.14 -4.43 26.93
C GLU A 102 2.76 -4.94 27.38
N ASP A 103 2.61 -6.26 27.33
CA ASP A 103 1.52 -7.09 27.87
C ASP A 103 0.77 -7.96 26.83
N LYS A 104 0.92 -9.27 27.07
CA LYS A 104 0.11 -10.43 26.63
C LYS A 104 0.49 -11.16 25.34
N ALA A 105 1.34 -12.16 25.58
CA ALA A 105 1.20 -13.57 25.22
C ALA A 105 -0.02 -14.02 24.37
N GLU A 106 0.31 -14.94 23.45
CA GLU A 106 -0.54 -15.92 22.75
C GLU A 106 -1.48 -15.41 21.66
N GLU A 107 -1.11 -15.64 20.39
CA GLU A 107 -2.05 -16.10 19.34
C GLU A 107 -1.31 -16.53 18.04
N GLU A 108 -0.42 -17.53 18.14
CA GLU A 108 -0.09 -18.39 17.00
C GLU A 108 -1.19 -19.45 16.86
N LYS A 109 -2.20 -19.25 15.99
CA LYS A 109 -3.10 -20.34 15.51
C LYS A 109 -4.10 -20.01 14.39
N ILE A 110 -3.90 -18.99 13.54
CA ILE A 110 -4.89 -18.65 12.49
C ILE A 110 -4.26 -18.69 11.08
N ALA A 111 -3.48 -19.74 10.79
CA ALA A 111 -2.94 -20.01 9.45
C ALA A 111 -3.40 -21.36 8.86
N SER A 112 -4.45 -22.00 9.40
CA SER A 112 -4.87 -23.33 8.92
C SER A 112 -6.40 -23.58 9.01
N SER A 113 -7.21 -22.61 8.59
CA SER A 113 -8.67 -22.80 8.48
C SER A 113 -9.32 -22.14 7.27
N ARG A 114 -8.54 -21.58 6.33
CA ARG A 114 -9.06 -20.92 5.12
C ARG A 114 -9.19 -21.84 3.89
N GLU A 115 -8.71 -23.08 3.96
CA GLU A 115 -8.81 -24.05 2.85
C GLU A 115 -9.98 -25.04 2.98
N LYS A 116 -10.84 -24.92 4.00
CA LYS A 116 -12.03 -25.78 4.17
C LYS A 116 -13.37 -25.08 3.93
N ALA A 117 -13.38 -23.77 3.68
CA ALA A 117 -14.61 -22.99 3.53
C ALA A 117 -15.15 -22.90 2.08
N SER A 118 -14.52 -23.57 1.11
CA SER A 118 -14.95 -23.52 -0.31
C SER A 118 -15.63 -24.78 -0.82
N GLU A 119 -15.77 -25.83 -0.01
CA GLU A 119 -16.41 -27.10 -0.41
C GLU A 119 -17.79 -27.31 0.25
N GLU A 120 -18.04 -26.81 1.45
CA GLU A 120 -19.35 -26.91 2.14
C GLU A 120 -20.44 -25.92 1.63
N ALA A 121 -20.09 -24.95 0.79
CA ALA A 121 -21.06 -23.95 0.29
C ALA A 121 -21.80 -24.38 -1.00
N ARG A 122 -21.55 -25.58 -1.53
CA ARG A 122 -22.18 -26.08 -2.77
C ARG A 122 -23.22 -27.19 -2.57
N GLU A 123 -23.38 -27.73 -1.35
CA GLU A 123 -24.32 -28.83 -1.08
C GLU A 123 -25.61 -28.40 -0.36
N LEU A 124 -25.73 -27.13 0.08
CA LEU A 124 -26.88 -26.65 0.86
C LEU A 124 -27.92 -25.83 0.07
N HIS A 125 -27.79 -25.71 -1.26
CA HIS A 125 -28.68 -24.85 -2.07
C HIS A 125 -29.66 -25.62 -2.99
N GLU A 126 -29.78 -26.95 -2.81
CA GLU A 126 -30.64 -27.81 -3.66
C GLU A 126 -31.95 -28.27 -2.98
N GLU A 127 -32.23 -27.88 -1.73
CA GLU A 127 -33.42 -28.35 -0.99
C GLU A 127 -34.50 -27.31 -0.62
N GLU A 128 -34.37 -26.03 -0.98
CA GLU A 128 -35.51 -25.09 -0.87
C GLU A 128 -36.30 -25.02 -2.18
N LYS A 129 -36.92 -26.16 -2.52
CA LYS A 129 -38.00 -26.23 -3.52
C LYS A 129 -39.29 -25.70 -2.86
N LEU A 130 -39.66 -24.48 -3.22
CA LEU A 130 -40.89 -23.81 -2.80
C LEU A 130 -42.14 -24.65 -3.17
N PRO A 131 -43.17 -24.75 -2.30
CA PRO A 131 -44.45 -25.36 -2.67
C PRO A 131 -45.25 -24.46 -3.63
N GLU A 132 -45.87 -25.09 -4.63
CA GLU A 132 -46.84 -24.51 -5.55
C GLU A 132 -48.06 -23.98 -4.77
N PHE A 133 -48.41 -22.71 -5.00
CA PHE A 133 -49.70 -22.17 -4.58
C PHE A 133 -50.72 -22.41 -5.68
N GLU A 134 -51.77 -23.17 -5.34
CA GLU A 134 -52.96 -23.38 -6.16
C GLU A 134 -53.70 -22.05 -6.37
N ILE A 135 -54.06 -21.79 -7.62
CA ILE A 135 -54.93 -20.69 -8.04
C ILE A 135 -56.36 -21.12 -7.74
N VAL A 136 -57.02 -20.46 -6.78
CA VAL A 136 -58.47 -20.57 -6.59
C VAL A 136 -59.11 -19.44 -7.39
N GLU A 137 -59.77 -19.80 -8.49
CA GLU A 137 -60.75 -18.96 -9.18
C GLU A 137 -62.02 -18.87 -8.32
N GLU A 138 -62.49 -17.67 -8.02
CA GLU A 138 -63.91 -17.45 -7.72
C GLU A 138 -64.42 -16.24 -8.53
N GLU A 139 -65.62 -16.44 -9.06
CA GLU A 139 -66.39 -15.67 -10.06
C GLU A 139 -66.63 -14.18 -9.75
#